data_AF-A0A3R6UFR1-F1
#
_entry.id   AF-A0A3R6UFR1-F1
#
_cell.length_a   1.000
_cell.length_b   1.000
_cell.length_c   1.000
_cell.angle_alpha   90.00
_cell.angle_beta   90.00
_cell.angle_gamma   90.00
#
_symmetry.space_group_name_H-M   'P 1'
#
loop_
_entity.id
_entity.type
_entity.pdbx_description
1 polymer ?
#
loop_
_entity_poly.entity_id
_entity_poly.type
_entity_poly.pdbx_seq_one_letter_code
_entity_poly.pdbx_strand_id
1 'polypeptide(L)' 'MFEDLKKEELAVIFQDYTLSHNDGRMCESLVPFAEEYRRTSGMNDLLPLYVALEIVCKDFFEEVAKRFFEYDN' A
#
# COMPACT_ATOMS: atom_id res chain seq x y z
N MET A 1 -9.17 -1.27 1.57
CA MET A 1 -8.56 -0.34 0.58
C MET A 1 -8.05 -1.06 -0.67
N PHE A 2 -7.35 -2.19 -0.51
CA PHE A 2 -6.80 -2.98 -1.63
C PHE A 2 -7.69 -4.14 -2.08
N GLU A 3 -8.84 -4.33 -1.41
CA GLU A 3 -9.78 -5.45 -1.64
C GLU A 3 -10.38 -5.47 -3.05
N ASP A 4 -10.50 -4.31 -3.70
CA ASP A 4 -11.07 -4.22 -5.05
C ASP A 4 -10.03 -4.38 -6.17
N LEU A 5 -8.73 -4.35 -5.84
CA LEU A 5 -7.67 -4.54 -6.83
C LEU A 5 -7.59 -6.00 -7.26
N LYS A 6 -7.26 -6.28 -8.52
CA LYS A 6 -6.97 -7.63 -9.00
C LYS A 6 -5.58 -8.09 -8.55
N LYS A 7 -5.32 -9.40 -8.59
CA LYS A 7 -3.99 -9.96 -8.26
C LYS A 7 -2.90 -9.35 -9.13
N GLU A 8 -3.17 -9.11 -10.42
CA GLU A 8 -2.19 -8.49 -11.32
C GLU A 8 -1.85 -7.07 -10.91
N GLU A 9 -2.84 -6.29 -10.44
CA GLU A 9 -2.63 -4.91 -9.96
C GLU A 9 -1.81 -4.90 -8.67
N LEU A 10 -2.09 -5.83 -7.75
CA LEU A 10 -1.30 -6.01 -6.53
C LEU A 10 0.16 -6.40 -6.84
N ALA A 11 0.38 -7.26 -7.85
CA ALA A 11 1.71 -7.66 -8.28
C ALA A 11 2.52 -6.49 -8.85
N VAL A 12 1.87 -5.59 -9.62
CA VAL A 12 2.52 -4.38 -10.15
C VAL A 12 2.95 -3.45 -9.01
N ILE A 13 2.07 -3.19 -8.03
CA ILE A 13 2.41 -2.36 -6.86
C ILE A 13 3.53 -2.99 -6.04
N PHE A 14 3.51 -4.32 -5.86
CA PHE A 14 4.55 -5.04 -5.15
C PHE A 14 5.91 -4.97 -5.86
N GLN A 15 5.90 -5.03 -7.19
CA GLN A 15 7.11 -4.85 -8.00
C GLN A 15 7.68 -3.44 -7.83
N ASP A 16 6.84 -2.40 -7.92
CA ASP A 16 7.27 -1.01 -7.69
C ASP A 16 7.83 -0.82 -6.28
N TYR A 17 7.17 -1.39 -5.27
CA TYR A 17 7.68 -1.39 -3.89
C TYR A 17 9.07 -2.00 -3.81
N THR A 18 9.28 -3.17 -4.42
CA THR A 18 10.56 -3.89 -4.36
C THR A 18 11.68 -3.07 -5.01
N LEU A 19 11.41 -2.46 -6.17
CA LEU A 19 12.37 -1.60 -6.86
C LEU A 19 12.69 -0.35 -6.03
N SER A 20 11.65 0.33 -5.54
CA SER A 20 11.79 1.54 -4.73
C SER A 20 12.57 1.29 -3.44
N HIS A 21 12.27 0.19 -2.74
CA HIS A 21 12.94 -0.18 -1.49
C HIS A 21 14.43 -0.48 -1.71
N ASN A 22 14.76 -1.23 -2.78
CA ASN A 22 16.16 -1.52 -3.12
C ASN A 22 16.97 -0.26 -3.44
N ASP A 23 16.32 0.76 -4.00
CA ASP A 23 16.94 2.04 -4.33
C ASP A 23 16.91 3.05 -3.16
N GLY A 24 16.34 2.69 -2.01
CA GLY A 24 16.14 3.60 -0.88
C GLY A 24 15.14 4.74 -1.16
N ARG A 25 14.25 4.53 -2.13
CA ARG A 25 13.23 5.48 -2.57
C ARG A 25 11.85 5.09 -2.05
N MET A 26 10.95 6.07 -2.04
CA MET A 26 9.55 5.89 -1.71
C MET A 26 8.83 5.17 -2.86
N CYS A 27 7.95 4.23 -2.55
CA CYS A 27 7.07 3.57 -3.52
C CYS A 27 5.98 4.53 -3.97
N GLU A 28 6.10 5.09 -5.18
CA GLU A 28 5.16 6.07 -5.72
C GLU A 28 3.76 5.47 -5.93
N SER A 29 3.68 4.17 -6.23
CA SER A 29 2.39 3.48 -6.40
C SER A 29 1.52 3.46 -5.14
N LEU A 30 2.10 3.63 -3.94
CA LEU A 30 1.35 3.68 -2.68
C LEU A 30 0.91 5.11 -2.29
N VAL A 31 1.44 6.14 -2.95
CA VAL A 31 1.13 7.54 -2.60
C VAL A 31 -0.36 7.88 -2.73
N PRO A 32 -1.07 7.51 -3.83
CA PRO A 32 -2.49 7.81 -3.96
C PRO A 32 -3.34 7.19 -2.85
N PHE A 33 -2.95 5.99 -2.39
CA PHE A 33 -3.62 5.28 -1.31
C PHE A 33 -3.37 5.96 0.05
N ALA A 34 -2.16 6.47 0.30
CA ALA A 34 -1.85 7.25 1.50
C ALA A 34 -2.59 8.59 1.54
N GLU A 35 -2.72 9.26 0.39
CA GLU A 35 -3.54 10.48 0.27
C GLU A 35 -5.03 10.18 0.52
N GLU A 36 -5.54 9.07 -0.02
CA GLU A 36 -6.92 8.65 0.23
C GLU A 36 -7.15 8.28 1.70
N TYR A 37 -6.20 7.59 2.33
CA TYR A 37 -6.24 7.29 3.76
C TYR A 37 -6.33 8.58 4.59
N ARG A 38 -5.52 9.59 4.27
CA ARG A 38 -5.56 10.90 4.95
C ARG A 38 -6.90 11.60 4.80
N ARG A 39 -7.47 11.59 3.58
CA ARG A 39 -8.79 12.18 3.29
C ARG A 39 -9.90 11.52 4.08
N THR A 40 -9.98 10.20 3.96
CA THR A 40 -11.05 9.39 4.56
C THR A 40 -10.97 9.34 6.09
N SER A 41 -9.77 9.43 6.67
CA SER A 41 -9.57 9.49 8.12
C SER A 41 -9.86 10.88 8.73
N GLY A 42 -10.11 11.91 7.91
CA GLY A 42 -10.26 13.29 8.38
C GLY A 42 -8.96 13.89 8.91
N MET A 43 -7.81 13.30 8.57
CA MET A 43 -6.48 13.64 9.11
C MET A 43 -5.60 14.34 8.08
N ASN A 44 -6.19 14.92 7.01
CA ASN A 44 -5.46 15.52 5.90
C ASN A 44 -4.29 16.39 6.33
N ASP A 45 -4.48 17.33 7.26
CA ASP A 45 -3.42 18.26 7.66
C ASP A 45 -2.72 17.86 8.98
N LEU A 46 -3.17 16.76 9.62
CA LEU A 46 -2.68 16.30 10.92
C LEU A 46 -1.76 15.09 10.83
N LEU A 47 -1.95 14.25 9.81
CA LEU A 47 -1.14 13.06 9.58
C LEU A 47 -0.12 13.33 8.47
N PRO A 48 1.19 13.32 8.77
CA PRO A 48 2.22 13.41 7.75
C PRO A 48 2.09 12.29 6.72
N LEU A 49 2.37 12.60 5.45
CA LEU A 49 2.24 11.63 4.35
C LEU A 49 3.07 10.36 4.59
N TYR A 50 4.26 10.48 5.18
CA TYR A 50 5.10 9.32 5.48
C TYR A 50 4.44 8.35 6.49
N VAL A 51 3.71 8.86 7.48
CA VAL A 51 2.99 8.02 8.45
C VAL A 51 1.80 7.34 7.77
N ALA A 52 1.08 8.07 6.91
CA ALA A 52 0.01 7.48 6.11
C ALA A 52 0.53 6.38 5.18
N LEU A 53 1.72 6.58 4.58
CA LEU A 53 2.39 5.57 3.76
C LEU A 53 2.76 4.33 4.56
N GLU A 54 3.28 4.46 5.79
CA GLU A 54 3.57 3.31 6.65
C GLU A 54 2.33 2.46 6.94
N ILE A 55 1.20 3.11 7.25
CA ILE A 55 -0.08 2.44 7.51
C ILE A 55 -0.56 1.72 6.25
N VAL A 56 -0.64 2.43 5.13
CA VAL A 56 -1.12 1.88 3.86
C VAL A 56 -0.20 0.78 3.33
N CYS A 57 1.11 0.90 3.55
CA CYS A 57 2.07 -0.14 3.19
C CYS A 57 1.83 -1.43 3.98
N LYS A 58 1.49 -1.32 5.28
CA LYS A 58 1.13 -2.47 6.09
C LYS A 58 -0.15 -3.14 5.57
N ASP A 59 -1.20 -2.36 5.34
CA ASP A 59 -2.48 -2.87 4.79
C ASP A 59 -2.28 -3.53 3.43
N PHE A 60 -1.42 -2.97 2.59
CA PHE A 60 -1.05 -3.55 1.29
C PHE A 60 -0.40 -4.94 1.45
N PHE A 61 0.57 -5.06 2.36
CA PHE A 61 1.24 -6.35 2.59
C PHE A 61 0.34 -7.39 3.23
N GLU A 62 -0.59 -7.00 4.09
CA GLU A 62 -1.61 -7.91 4.62
C GLU A 62 -2.50 -8.46 3.48
N GLU A 63 -2.92 -7.61 2.53
CA GLU A 63 -3.72 -8.05 1.38
C GLU A 63 -2.91 -8.96 0.43
N VAL A 64 -1.63 -8.65 0.18
CA VAL A 64 -0.73 -9.51 -0.59
C VAL A 64 -0.52 -10.85 0.12
N ALA A 65 -0.27 -10.85 1.42
CA ALA A 65 -0.11 -12.07 2.21
C ALA A 65 -1.35 -12.96 2.09
N LYS A 66 -2.54 -12.38 2.32
CA LYS A 66 -3.82 -13.08 2.20
C LYS A 66 -4.05 -13.67 0.80
N ARG A 67 -3.80 -12.92 -0.27
CA ARG A 67 -4.17 -13.37 -1.63
C ARG A 67 -3.17 -14.29 -2.30
N PHE A 68 -1.90 -14.21 -1.91
CA PHE A 68 -0.83 -14.96 -2.57
C PHE A 68 -0.28 -16.08 -1.69
N PHE A 69 -0.48 -16.02 -0.37
CA PHE A 69 0.16 -16.94 0.57
C PHE A 69 -0.78 -17.59 1.59
N GLU A 70 -2.00 -17.07 1.82
CA GLU A 70 -3.01 -17.88 2.53
C GLU A 70 -3.55 -18.97 1.60
N TYR A 71 -3.30 -20.22 2.01
CA TYR A 71 -3.91 -21.42 1.48
C TYR A 71 -5.37 -21.42 1.91
N ASP A 72 -6.32 -21.51 0.99
CA ASP A 72 -7.73 -21.76 1.31
C ASP A 72 -7.81 -23.02 2.21
N ASN A 73 -8.35 -22.88 3.42
CA ASN A 73 -8.75 -24.00 4.29
C ASN A 73 -10.03 -24.65 3.75
#